data_AF-A0A941MA90-F1
#
_entry.id   AF-A0A941MA90-F1
#
_cell.length_a   1.000
_cell.length_b   1.000
_cell.length_c   1.000
_cell.angle_alpha   90.00
_cell.angle_beta   90.00
_cell.angle_gamma   90.00
#
_symmetry.space_group_name_H-M   'P 1'
#
loop_
_entity.id
_entity.type
_entity.pdbx_description
1 polymer ?
#
loop_
_entity_poly.entity_id
_entity_poly.type
_entity_poly.pdbx_seq_one_letter_code
_entity_poly.pdbx_strand_id
1 'polypeptide(L)'
;MITAHDLADAAERRWVQRFEAHLDQVPVLIEFLRGHRVPLQAGSLNERVTGGGGEAPVPFRLDPVDDADDLWAALIEYTTEVGERLHMPLPHSGNEIWRANTIVQGIPAHLGANGARRAVFPIVAWLIDHAPRIHPLELTDSEDHLFTLIRNLSARYVVPPIDRPAHRRVCTVCGEQAVRVAWLLGGTGEAECGTCGATYAPEGNENS
;
A
#
# COMPACT_ATOMS: atom_id res chain seq x y z
N MET A 1 -27.76 16.22 -19.60
CA MET A 1 -26.93 17.39 -19.24
C MET A 1 -26.27 17.02 -17.93
N ILE A 2 -24.93 16.90 -17.90
CA ILE A 2 -24.18 16.53 -16.69
C ILE A 2 -24.07 17.79 -15.83
N THR A 3 -24.43 17.68 -14.56
CA THR A 3 -24.41 18.79 -13.58
C THR A 3 -23.07 18.84 -12.83
N ALA A 4 -22.78 19.97 -12.19
CA ALA A 4 -21.60 20.10 -11.32
C ALA A 4 -21.63 19.10 -10.15
N HIS A 5 -22.82 18.76 -9.66
CA HIS A 5 -23.02 17.72 -8.65
C HIS A 5 -22.65 16.34 -9.18
N ASP A 6 -23.08 15.99 -10.40
CA ASP A 6 -22.71 14.71 -11.03
C ASP A 6 -21.19 14.56 -11.20
N LEU A 7 -20.49 15.66 -11.50
CA LEU A 7 -19.04 15.69 -11.63
C LEU A 7 -18.33 15.52 -10.27
N ALA A 8 -18.81 16.18 -9.22
CA ALA A 8 -18.29 16.04 -7.86
C ALA A 8 -18.47 14.62 -7.34
N ASP A 9 -19.66 14.03 -7.50
CA ASP A 9 -19.93 12.65 -7.10
C ASP A 9 -19.06 11.65 -7.87
N ALA A 10 -18.80 11.91 -9.16
CA ALA A 10 -17.91 11.08 -9.95
C ALA A 10 -16.43 11.22 -9.53
N ALA A 11 -16.01 12.40 -9.09
CA ALA A 11 -14.66 12.62 -8.54
C ALA A 11 -14.49 11.88 -7.21
N GLU A 12 -15.46 12.02 -6.29
CA GLU A 12 -15.46 11.32 -5.01
C GLU A 12 -15.44 9.79 -5.20
N ARG A 13 -16.30 9.23 -6.06
CA ARG A 13 -16.28 7.80 -6.38
C ARG A 13 -14.92 7.32 -6.91
N ARG A 14 -14.27 8.12 -7.78
CA ARG A 14 -12.94 7.78 -8.31
C ARG A 14 -11.87 7.84 -7.21
N TRP A 15 -11.96 8.82 -6.33
CA TRP A 15 -11.07 8.93 -5.19
C TRP A 15 -11.23 7.74 -4.24
N VAL A 16 -12.47 7.36 -3.87
CA VAL A 16 -12.76 6.22 -2.99
C VAL A 16 -12.21 4.92 -3.58
N GLN A 17 -12.45 4.67 -4.88
CA GLN A 17 -11.92 3.49 -5.56
C GLN A 17 -10.38 3.43 -5.51
N ARG A 18 -9.71 4.57 -5.73
CA ARG A 18 -8.24 4.65 -5.65
C ARG A 18 -7.76 4.41 -4.21
N PHE A 19 -8.46 4.98 -3.24
CA PHE A 19 -8.17 4.87 -1.82
C PHE A 19 -8.25 3.41 -1.35
N GLU A 20 -9.35 2.73 -1.66
CA GLU A 20 -9.54 1.30 -1.41
C GLU A 20 -8.44 0.45 -2.08
N ALA A 21 -8.17 0.71 -3.37
CA ALA A 21 -7.21 -0.08 -4.14
C ALA A 21 -5.76 0.01 -3.61
N HIS A 22 -5.37 1.14 -3.00
CA HIS A 22 -4.07 1.25 -2.33
C HIS A 22 -4.08 0.56 -0.98
N LEU A 23 -5.05 0.89 -0.12
CA LEU A 23 -5.08 0.36 1.24
C LEU A 23 -5.25 -1.16 1.29
N ASP A 24 -5.97 -1.73 0.32
CA ASP A 24 -6.14 -3.17 0.22
C ASP A 24 -4.81 -3.91 0.10
N GLN A 25 -3.78 -3.31 -0.51
CA GLN A 25 -2.46 -3.94 -0.69
C GLN A 25 -1.70 -4.11 0.63
N VAL A 26 -1.94 -3.23 1.60
CA VAL A 26 -1.14 -3.09 2.81
C VAL A 26 -1.06 -4.37 3.65
N PRO A 27 -2.15 -5.10 3.95
CA PRO A 27 -2.08 -6.32 4.76
C PRO A 27 -1.23 -7.43 4.13
N VAL A 28 -1.24 -7.57 2.80
CA VAL A 28 -0.49 -8.63 2.12
C VAL A 28 0.96 -8.22 1.88
N LEU A 29 1.23 -6.93 1.61
CA LEU A 29 2.58 -6.39 1.65
C LEU A 29 3.23 -6.65 3.01
N ILE A 30 2.57 -6.27 4.10
CA ILE A 30 3.11 -6.48 5.45
C ILE A 30 3.30 -7.96 5.77
N GLU A 31 2.37 -8.84 5.38
CA GLU A 31 2.54 -10.29 5.53
C GLU A 31 3.78 -10.80 4.80
N PHE A 32 3.91 -10.43 3.52
CA PHE A 32 5.00 -10.86 2.66
C PHE A 32 6.36 -10.39 3.21
N LEU A 33 6.46 -9.10 3.52
CA LEU A 33 7.67 -8.46 4.02
C LEU A 33 8.10 -9.03 5.37
N ARG A 34 7.15 -9.22 6.31
CA ARG A 34 7.43 -9.88 7.59
C ARG A 34 7.74 -11.37 7.45
N GLY A 35 7.27 -12.03 6.38
CA GLY A 35 7.60 -13.41 6.05
C GLY A 35 9.06 -13.61 5.62
N HIS A 36 9.72 -12.55 5.16
CA HIS A 36 11.12 -12.56 4.71
C HIS A 36 12.13 -12.35 5.84
N ARG A 37 11.72 -12.54 7.10
CA ARG A 37 12.66 -12.64 8.23
C ARG A 37 13.65 -13.77 7.96
N VAL A 38 14.82 -13.42 7.44
CA VAL A 38 15.96 -14.33 7.39
C VAL A 38 16.37 -14.56 8.84
N PRO A 39 16.25 -15.77 9.41
CA PRO A 39 16.91 -16.02 10.68
C PRO A 39 18.38 -15.70 10.46
N LEU A 40 18.99 -14.93 11.37
CA LEU A 40 20.44 -14.71 11.42
C LEU A 40 21.14 -16.08 11.51
N GLN A 41 21.27 -16.79 10.38
CA GLN A 41 22.28 -17.80 10.22
C GLN A 41 23.57 -17.02 10.24
N ALA A 42 24.29 -17.13 11.35
CA ALA A 42 25.70 -16.80 11.43
C ALA A 42 26.36 -17.38 10.18
N GLY A 43 26.61 -16.51 9.20
CA GLY A 43 27.34 -16.87 8.01
C GLY A 43 28.66 -17.45 8.50
N SER A 44 28.89 -18.71 8.20
CA SER A 44 30.17 -19.37 8.43
C SER A 44 31.27 -18.43 7.94
N LEU A 45 32.05 -17.86 8.87
CA LEU A 45 33.23 -17.03 8.63
C LEU A 45 34.36 -17.87 8.03
N ASN A 46 34.13 -18.49 6.87
CA ASN A 46 35.12 -19.30 6.16
C ASN A 46 35.19 -18.95 4.67
N GLU A 47 34.86 -17.72 4.29
CA GLU A 47 35.16 -17.24 2.94
C GLU A 47 36.28 -16.21 2.99
N ARG A 48 37.44 -16.65 2.52
CA ARG A 48 38.68 -15.89 2.45
C ARG A 48 38.50 -14.78 1.42
N VAL A 49 38.34 -13.55 1.89
CA VAL A 49 38.32 -12.34 1.04
C VAL A 49 39.66 -12.25 0.31
N THR A 50 39.65 -12.51 -0.99
CA THR A 50 40.75 -12.15 -1.90
C THR A 50 40.30 -10.93 -2.69
N GLY A 51 41.14 -9.89 -2.64
CA GLY A 51 40.80 -8.56 -3.15
C GLY A 51 40.60 -8.52 -4.66
N GLY A 52 39.62 -7.74 -5.09
CA GLY A 52 39.44 -7.32 -6.47
C GLY A 52 38.66 -6.02 -6.48
N GLY A 53 39.35 -4.91 -6.78
CA GLY A 53 38.78 -3.58 -6.93
C GLY A 53 37.87 -3.50 -8.16
N GLY A 54 36.61 -3.86 -7.97
CA GLY A 54 35.50 -3.44 -8.81
C GLY A 54 34.59 -2.55 -7.96
N GLU A 55 34.04 -1.52 -8.57
CA GLU A 55 33.07 -0.63 -7.93
C GLU A 55 32.01 -1.46 -7.20
N ALA A 56 31.94 -1.26 -5.87
CA ALA A 56 31.06 -2.05 -5.03
C ALA A 56 29.62 -1.88 -5.56
N PRO A 57 28.89 -2.96 -5.88
CA PRO A 57 27.49 -2.85 -6.22
C PRO A 57 26.79 -2.14 -5.06
N VAL A 58 25.99 -1.11 -5.38
CA VAL A 58 25.34 -0.22 -4.42
C VAL A 58 24.67 -1.07 -3.32
N PRO A 59 24.93 -0.81 -2.02
CA PRO A 59 24.68 -1.75 -0.93
C PRO A 59 23.22 -1.72 -0.46
N PHE A 60 22.25 -1.88 -1.36
CA PHE A 60 20.85 -1.99 -0.95
C PHE A 60 20.52 -3.43 -0.56
N ARG A 61 20.97 -3.83 0.63
CA ARG A 61 20.19 -4.78 1.45
C ARG A 61 19.23 -3.94 2.30
N LEU A 62 18.16 -3.45 1.67
CA LEU A 62 16.99 -3.02 2.43
C LEU A 62 16.39 -4.30 3.02
N ASP A 63 16.38 -4.41 4.35
CA ASP A 63 15.78 -5.57 5.00
C ASP A 63 14.26 -5.49 4.76
N PRO A 64 13.61 -6.50 4.18
CA PRO A 64 12.15 -6.53 4.06
C PRO A 64 11.44 -6.30 5.40
N VAL A 65 12.10 -6.62 6.51
CA VAL A 65 11.62 -6.34 7.87
C VAL A 65 11.53 -4.83 8.12
N ASP A 66 12.55 -4.06 7.73
CA ASP A 66 12.58 -2.60 7.87
C ASP A 66 11.54 -1.95 6.96
N ASP A 67 11.43 -2.39 5.70
CA ASP A 67 10.39 -1.91 4.77
C ASP A 67 8.96 -2.19 5.31
N ALA A 68 8.75 -3.30 6.04
CA ALA A 68 7.49 -3.58 6.71
C ALA A 68 7.21 -2.61 7.87
N ASP A 69 8.26 -2.24 8.61
CA ASP A 69 8.16 -1.33 9.75
C ASP A 69 7.90 0.11 9.29
N ASP A 70 8.53 0.53 8.19
CA ASP A 70 8.27 1.82 7.53
C ASP A 70 6.81 1.90 7.03
N LEU A 71 6.33 0.86 6.34
CA LEU A 71 4.94 0.81 5.86
C LEU A 71 3.93 0.82 7.00
N TRP A 72 4.22 0.11 8.09
CA TRP A 72 3.40 0.14 9.30
C TRP A 72 3.38 1.53 9.95
N ALA A 73 4.54 2.16 10.09
CA ALA A 73 4.64 3.51 10.68
C ALA A 73 3.81 4.51 9.87
N ALA A 74 4.01 4.55 8.55
CA ALA A 74 3.26 5.44 7.65
C ALA A 74 1.74 5.20 7.72
N LEU A 75 1.30 3.94 7.77
CA LEU A 75 -0.12 3.60 7.92
C LEU A 75 -0.69 4.15 9.24
N ILE A 76 0.01 3.94 10.35
CA ILE A 76 -0.45 4.38 11.67
C ILE A 76 -0.44 5.91 11.77
N GLU A 77 0.57 6.58 11.23
CA GLU A 77 0.65 8.04 11.18
C GLU A 77 -0.54 8.62 10.40
N TYR A 78 -0.78 8.13 9.18
CA TYR A 78 -1.94 8.54 8.39
C TYR A 78 -3.26 8.30 9.13
N THR A 79 -3.44 7.11 9.70
CA THR A 79 -4.66 6.77 10.46
C THR A 79 -4.83 7.68 11.68
N THR A 80 -3.73 8.03 12.36
CA THR A 80 -3.75 8.94 13.51
C THR A 80 -4.20 10.33 13.11
N GLU A 81 -3.64 10.88 12.03
CA GLU A 81 -4.05 12.17 11.50
C GLU A 81 -5.54 12.16 11.11
N VAL A 82 -6.00 11.11 10.43
CA VAL A 82 -7.42 10.94 10.10
C VAL A 82 -8.29 10.91 11.37
N GLY A 83 -7.90 10.13 12.38
CA GLY A 83 -8.62 10.04 13.65
C GLY A 83 -8.71 11.38 14.39
N GLU A 84 -7.62 12.14 14.41
CA GLU A 84 -7.56 13.48 14.99
C GLU A 84 -8.49 14.47 14.26
N ARG A 85 -8.44 14.48 12.92
CA ARG A 85 -9.25 15.37 12.07
C ARG A 85 -10.74 15.03 12.12
N LEU A 86 -11.09 13.75 12.22
CA LEU A 86 -12.47 13.30 12.34
C LEU A 86 -12.98 13.32 13.79
N HIS A 87 -12.13 13.62 14.77
CA HIS A 87 -12.41 13.51 16.20
C HIS A 87 -12.98 12.13 16.57
N MET A 88 -12.44 11.08 15.98
CA MET A 88 -12.89 9.70 16.21
C MET A 88 -11.79 8.88 16.89
N PRO A 89 -12.16 7.97 17.79
CA PRO A 89 -11.22 7.01 18.31
C PRO A 89 -10.72 6.12 17.17
N LEU A 90 -9.42 5.84 17.18
CA LEU A 90 -8.82 4.87 16.29
C LEU A 90 -9.42 3.48 16.58
N PRO A 91 -9.48 2.59 15.57
CA PRO A 91 -9.96 1.21 15.73
C PRO A 91 -9.10 0.36 16.70
N HIS A 92 -8.02 0.92 17.24
CA HIS A 92 -7.09 0.28 18.17
C HIS A 92 -7.13 1.05 19.50
N SER A 93 -7.62 0.41 20.55
CA SER A 93 -7.59 0.95 21.91
C SER A 93 -6.16 0.88 22.48
N GLY A 94 -5.35 1.90 22.23
CA GLY A 94 -4.36 2.45 23.17
C GLY A 94 -3.19 1.60 23.69
N ASN A 95 -3.06 0.30 23.39
CA ASN A 95 -1.97 -0.55 23.91
C ASN A 95 -1.32 -1.50 22.88
N GLU A 96 -1.83 -1.58 21.65
CA GLU A 96 -1.31 -2.50 20.61
C GLU A 96 -0.44 -1.80 19.56
N ILE A 97 -0.52 -0.47 19.46
CA ILE A 97 0.45 0.32 18.71
C ILE A 97 1.65 0.48 19.63
N TRP A 98 2.73 -0.23 19.35
CA TRP A 98 4.00 -0.04 20.04
C TRP A 98 4.41 1.42 19.77
N ARG A 99 4.15 2.32 20.71
CA ARG A 99 4.58 3.72 20.67
C ARG A 99 5.57 3.90 21.81
N ALA A 100 6.79 4.29 21.50
CA ALA A 100 7.76 4.73 22.50
C ALA A 100 7.99 6.23 22.29
N ASN A 101 7.85 7.02 23.37
CA ASN A 101 8.10 8.46 23.35
C ASN A 101 7.37 9.20 22.20
N THR A 102 6.06 8.97 22.04
CA THR A 102 5.21 9.57 20.97
C THR A 102 5.54 9.17 19.53
N ILE A 103 6.58 8.37 19.30
CA ILE A 103 6.97 7.84 17.99
C ILE A 103 6.31 6.47 17.80
N VAL A 104 5.62 6.29 16.68
CA VAL A 104 5.13 4.98 16.25
C VAL A 104 6.35 4.08 16.05
N GLN A 105 6.44 3.02 16.82
CA GLN A 105 7.43 1.99 16.59
C GLN A 105 6.90 1.05 15.52
N GLY A 106 7.83 0.40 14.81
CA GLY A 106 7.53 -0.65 13.84
C GLY A 106 6.65 -1.77 14.43
N ILE A 107 6.27 -2.70 13.57
CA ILE A 107 5.44 -3.85 13.93
C ILE A 107 6.12 -4.61 15.08
N PRO A 108 5.43 -4.90 16.21
CA PRO A 108 6.05 -5.59 17.34
C PRO A 108 6.83 -6.85 16.93
N ALA A 109 8.07 -6.99 17.42
CA ALA A 109 8.99 -8.05 16.98
C ALA A 109 8.43 -9.48 17.18
N HIS A 110 7.56 -9.68 18.17
CA HIS A 110 6.93 -10.98 18.43
C HIS A 110 5.83 -11.34 17.41
N LEU A 111 5.31 -10.37 16.64
CA LEU A 111 4.37 -10.62 15.57
C LEU A 111 5.13 -11.16 14.34
N GLY A 112 4.88 -12.43 14.01
CA GLY A 112 5.25 -13.00 12.71
C GLY A 112 4.32 -12.50 11.59
N ALA A 113 4.56 -12.95 10.36
CA ALA A 113 3.83 -12.53 9.15
C ALA A 113 2.30 -12.48 9.29
N ASN A 114 1.68 -13.59 9.71
CA ASN A 114 0.22 -13.66 9.88
C ASN A 114 -0.28 -12.74 11.02
N GLY A 115 0.47 -12.65 12.12
CA GLY A 115 0.16 -11.76 13.23
C GLY A 115 0.18 -10.29 12.80
N ALA A 116 1.17 -9.89 12.00
CA ALA A 116 1.28 -8.56 11.44
C ALA A 116 0.11 -8.26 10.48
N ARG A 117 -0.24 -9.18 9.58
CA ARG A 117 -1.42 -9.05 8.71
C ARG A 117 -2.72 -8.84 9.49
N ARG A 118 -2.93 -9.64 10.54
CA ARG A 118 -4.13 -9.54 11.40
C ARG A 118 -4.19 -8.21 12.16
N ALA A 119 -3.05 -7.64 12.53
CA ALA A 119 -2.99 -6.34 13.21
C ALA A 119 -3.28 -5.18 12.25
N VAL A 120 -2.88 -5.28 10.98
CA VAL A 120 -3.09 -4.24 9.97
C VAL A 120 -4.54 -4.19 9.48
N PHE A 121 -5.18 -5.35 9.38
CA PHE A 121 -6.50 -5.48 8.74
C PHE A 121 -7.58 -4.55 9.34
N PRO A 122 -7.75 -4.42 10.67
CA PRO A 122 -8.73 -3.51 11.25
C PRO A 122 -8.44 -2.02 10.96
N ILE A 123 -7.16 -1.64 10.81
CA ILE A 123 -6.77 -0.27 10.44
C ILE A 123 -7.26 0.05 9.03
N VAL A 124 -6.93 -0.84 8.08
CA VAL A 124 -7.31 -0.71 6.67
C VAL A 124 -8.83 -0.69 6.51
N ALA A 125 -9.53 -1.61 7.18
CA ALA A 125 -10.99 -1.66 7.13
C ALA A 125 -11.62 -0.38 7.65
N TRP A 126 -11.15 0.14 8.79
CA TRP A 126 -11.66 1.39 9.35
C TRP A 126 -11.42 2.58 8.43
N LEU A 127 -10.24 2.69 7.81
CA LEU A 127 -9.97 3.76 6.85
C LEU A 127 -10.93 3.70 5.66
N ILE A 128 -11.14 2.51 5.09
CA ILE A 128 -12.06 2.28 3.97
C ILE A 128 -13.50 2.63 4.37
N ASP A 129 -13.97 2.18 5.53
CA ASP A 129 -15.33 2.45 6.02
C ASP A 129 -15.59 3.97 6.22
N HIS A 130 -14.52 4.73 6.47
CA HIS A 130 -14.59 6.18 6.66
C HIS A 130 -14.20 7.00 5.42
N ALA A 131 -13.92 6.37 4.28
CA ALA A 131 -13.45 7.03 3.06
C ALA A 131 -14.32 8.26 2.65
N PRO A 132 -15.68 8.22 2.64
CA PRO A 132 -16.49 9.39 2.30
C PRO A 132 -16.31 10.58 3.25
N ARG A 133 -15.91 10.33 4.50
CA ARG A 133 -15.64 11.36 5.52
C ARG A 133 -14.19 11.84 5.49
N ILE A 134 -13.27 11.02 4.98
CA ILE A 134 -11.86 11.36 4.82
C ILE A 134 -11.65 12.25 3.60
N HIS A 135 -12.36 11.98 2.49
CA HIS A 135 -12.22 12.73 1.23
C HIS A 135 -12.26 14.27 1.40
N PRO A 136 -13.20 14.86 2.16
CA PRO A 136 -13.28 16.31 2.33
C PRO A 136 -12.19 16.92 3.22
N LEU A 137 -11.36 16.10 3.89
CA LEU A 137 -10.29 16.59 4.76
C LEU A 137 -9.04 17.01 3.99
N GLU A 138 -8.94 16.63 2.71
CA GLU A 138 -7.83 16.98 1.81
C GLU A 138 -6.44 16.72 2.43
N LEU A 139 -6.26 15.52 3.00
CA LEU A 139 -4.99 15.07 3.59
C LEU A 139 -3.96 14.66 2.52
N THR A 140 -3.78 15.48 1.49
CA THR A 140 -3.06 15.13 0.26
C THR A 140 -1.62 14.69 0.51
N ASP A 141 -0.89 15.41 1.37
CA ASP A 141 0.54 15.14 1.60
C ASP A 141 0.77 13.81 2.31
N SER A 142 0.00 13.51 3.36
CA SER A 142 0.12 12.27 4.12
C SER A 142 -0.47 11.07 3.37
N GLU A 143 -1.55 11.29 2.59
CA GLU A 143 -2.09 10.28 1.68
C GLU A 143 -1.09 9.93 0.57
N ASP A 144 -0.52 10.94 -0.10
CA ASP A 144 0.44 10.72 -1.19
C ASP A 144 1.72 10.06 -0.67
N HIS A 145 2.17 10.40 0.53
CA HIS A 145 3.29 9.72 1.18
C HIS A 145 3.01 8.22 1.35
N LEU A 146 1.88 7.86 1.98
CA LEU A 146 1.48 6.47 2.20
C LEU A 146 1.31 5.72 0.87
N PHE A 147 0.64 6.33 -0.11
CA PHE A 147 0.38 5.68 -1.40
C PHE A 147 1.64 5.51 -2.23
N THR A 148 2.57 6.47 -2.15
CA THR A 148 3.88 6.33 -2.80
C THR A 148 4.69 5.21 -2.18
N LEU A 149 4.67 5.07 -0.85
CA LEU A 149 5.34 3.96 -0.17
C LEU A 149 4.74 2.61 -0.57
N ILE A 150 3.41 2.49 -0.58
CA ILE A 150 2.70 1.27 -1.04
C ILE A 150 3.11 0.91 -2.47
N ARG A 151 3.08 1.88 -3.40
CA ARG A 151 3.46 1.64 -4.81
C ARG A 151 4.91 1.19 -4.95
N ASN A 152 5.83 1.84 -4.24
CA ASN A 152 7.26 1.50 -4.28
C ASN A 152 7.51 0.08 -3.77
N LEU A 153 6.88 -0.31 -2.66
CA LEU A 153 7.02 -1.63 -2.09
C LEU A 153 6.36 -2.72 -2.96
N SER A 154 5.16 -2.47 -3.48
CA SER A 154 4.48 -3.37 -4.42
C SER A 154 5.32 -3.63 -5.68
N ALA A 155 5.92 -2.58 -6.25
CA ALA A 155 6.80 -2.70 -7.42
C ALA A 155 8.09 -3.45 -7.10
N ARG A 156 8.69 -3.21 -5.92
CA ARG A 156 9.95 -3.84 -5.51
C ARG A 156 9.80 -5.33 -5.23
N TYR A 157 8.73 -5.73 -4.55
CA TYR A 157 8.60 -7.09 -4.00
C TYR A 157 7.73 -8.03 -4.81
N VAL A 158 7.17 -7.58 -5.94
CA VAL A 158 6.32 -8.38 -6.86
C VAL A 158 5.34 -9.25 -6.07
N VAL A 159 4.63 -8.63 -5.13
CA VAL A 159 3.66 -9.31 -4.29
C VAL A 159 2.49 -9.75 -5.16
N PRO A 160 2.02 -11.01 -5.06
CA PRO A 160 0.87 -11.45 -5.82
C PRO A 160 -0.31 -10.49 -5.61
N PRO A 161 -0.96 -9.99 -6.67
CA PRO A 161 -2.06 -9.07 -6.51
C PRO A 161 -3.15 -9.73 -5.66
N ILE A 162 -3.67 -9.02 -4.67
CA ILE A 162 -4.77 -9.50 -3.85
C ILE A 162 -5.97 -9.65 -4.77
N ASP A 163 -6.41 -10.88 -4.94
CA ASP A 163 -7.59 -11.15 -5.74
C ASP A 163 -8.86 -10.77 -4.97
N ARG A 164 -9.40 -9.58 -5.24
CA ARG A 164 -10.78 -9.22 -4.90
C ARG A 164 -11.62 -9.10 -6.17
N PRO A 165 -12.27 -10.20 -6.62
CA PRO A 165 -13.11 -10.17 -7.81
C PRO A 165 -14.19 -9.09 -7.75
N ALA A 166 -14.74 -8.83 -6.56
CA ALA A 166 -15.82 -7.88 -6.33
C ALA A 166 -15.47 -6.41 -6.64
N HIS A 167 -14.20 -6.02 -6.58
CA HIS A 167 -13.76 -4.64 -6.85
C HIS A 167 -13.09 -4.49 -8.23
N ARG A 168 -12.96 -5.58 -8.99
CA ARG A 168 -12.43 -5.50 -10.35
C ARG A 168 -13.42 -4.75 -11.23
N ARG A 169 -12.92 -3.88 -12.10
CA ARG A 169 -13.79 -3.24 -13.09
C ARG A 169 -14.21 -4.28 -14.13
N VAL A 170 -15.39 -4.10 -14.70
CA VAL A 170 -15.85 -4.88 -15.84
C VAL A 170 -14.98 -4.53 -17.05
N CYS A 171 -14.42 -5.55 -17.69
CA CYS A 171 -13.65 -5.37 -18.91
C CYS A 171 -14.58 -4.96 -20.05
N THR A 172 -14.29 -3.85 -20.73
CA THR A 172 -15.09 -3.39 -21.87
C THR A 172 -14.90 -4.25 -23.12
N VAL A 173 -13.87 -5.10 -23.14
CA VAL A 173 -13.55 -5.99 -24.27
C VAL A 173 -14.20 -7.36 -24.10
N CYS A 174 -14.02 -8.02 -22.95
CA CYS A 174 -14.51 -9.38 -22.73
C CYS A 174 -15.71 -9.48 -21.79
N GLY A 175 -16.15 -8.37 -21.18
CA GLY A 175 -17.28 -8.36 -20.24
C GLY A 175 -16.99 -8.96 -18.86
N GLU A 176 -15.82 -9.56 -18.66
CA GLU A 176 -15.46 -10.19 -17.40
C GLU A 176 -15.07 -9.15 -16.34
N GLN A 177 -15.46 -9.39 -15.08
CA GLN A 177 -15.06 -8.57 -13.95
C GLN A 177 -13.60 -8.89 -13.56
N ALA A 178 -12.67 -8.52 -14.44
CA ALA A 178 -11.29 -8.99 -14.45
C ALA A 178 -10.25 -7.86 -14.59
N VAL A 179 -10.67 -6.59 -14.66
CA VAL A 179 -9.73 -5.46 -14.80
C VAL A 179 -9.06 -5.17 -13.46
N ARG A 180 -7.73 -5.23 -13.46
CA ARG A 180 -6.83 -4.93 -12.35
C ARG A 180 -5.95 -3.73 -12.69
N VAL A 181 -5.57 -2.93 -11.70
CA VAL A 181 -4.59 -1.86 -11.90
C VAL A 181 -3.20 -2.49 -11.99
N ALA A 182 -2.52 -2.31 -13.13
CA ALA A 182 -1.13 -2.70 -13.35
C ALA A 182 -0.25 -1.45 -13.28
N TRP A 183 0.38 -1.24 -12.13
CA TRP A 183 1.34 -0.14 -11.99
C TRP A 183 2.61 -0.45 -12.79
N LEU A 184 2.69 0.05 -14.02
CA LEU A 184 3.95 0.13 -14.74
C LEU A 184 4.78 1.30 -14.18
N LEU A 185 6.10 1.10 -14.12
CA LEU A 185 7.08 2.11 -13.72
C LEU A 185 6.84 3.40 -14.54
N GLY A 186 6.47 4.51 -13.88
CA GLY A 186 6.20 5.78 -14.58
C GLY A 186 5.12 6.67 -13.96
N GLY A 187 4.39 6.20 -12.94
CA GLY A 187 3.41 7.03 -12.21
C GLY A 187 2.03 7.14 -12.86
N THR A 188 1.86 6.62 -14.06
CA THR A 188 0.57 6.43 -14.73
C THR A 188 0.10 4.99 -14.52
N GLY A 189 -0.93 4.80 -13.71
CA GLY A 189 -1.53 3.48 -13.51
C GLY A 189 -2.25 3.03 -14.78
N GLU A 190 -1.63 2.15 -15.55
CA GLU A 190 -2.30 1.42 -16.62
C GLU A 190 -3.14 0.31 -15.98
N ALA A 191 -4.41 0.16 -16.34
CA ALA A 191 -5.17 -1.01 -15.90
C ALA A 191 -5.05 -2.11 -16.97
N GLU A 192 -5.13 -3.38 -16.59
CA GLU A 192 -5.17 -4.49 -17.53
C GLU A 192 -6.24 -5.51 -17.14
N CYS A 193 -6.80 -6.21 -18.12
CA CYS A 193 -7.72 -7.31 -17.88
C CYS A 193 -6.94 -8.61 -17.66
N GLY A 194 -7.11 -9.24 -16.50
CA GLY A 194 -6.48 -10.53 -16.18
C GLY A 194 -7.02 -11.72 -16.99
N THR A 195 -8.13 -11.57 -17.72
CA THR A 195 -8.75 -12.63 -18.53
C THR A 195 -8.36 -12.54 -20.00
N CYS A 196 -8.47 -11.36 -20.62
CA CYS A 196 -8.21 -11.18 -22.05
C CYS A 196 -6.95 -10.37 -22.36
N GLY A 197 -6.26 -9.82 -21.36
CA GLY A 197 -5.04 -9.04 -21.53
C GLY A 197 -5.26 -7.61 -22.07
N ALA A 198 -6.50 -7.13 -22.18
CA ALA A 198 -6.77 -5.77 -22.62
C ALA A 198 -6.19 -4.74 -21.64
N THR A 199 -5.37 -3.81 -22.14
CA THR A 199 -4.79 -2.72 -21.35
C THR A 199 -5.61 -1.44 -21.50
N TYR A 200 -5.63 -0.62 -20.45
CA TYR A 200 -6.33 0.64 -20.34
C TYR A 200 -5.31 1.68 -19.95
N ALA A 201 -4.99 2.59 -20.88
CA ALA A 201 -4.20 3.76 -20.55
C ALA A 201 -5.01 4.67 -19.60
N PRO A 202 -4.36 5.37 -18.65
CA PRO A 202 -5.02 6.48 -17.98
C PRO A 202 -5.45 7.47 -19.05
N GLU A 203 -6.73 7.85 -19.04
CA GLU A 203 -7.29 8.81 -19.99
C GLU A 203 -6.42 10.07 -19.99
N GLY A 204 -5.61 10.20 -21.05
CA GLY A 204 -4.87 11.41 -21.32
C GLY A 204 -5.87 12.54 -21.44
N ASN A 205 -5.60 13.62 -20.72
CA ASN A 205 -6.32 14.88 -20.86
C ASN A 205 -6.01 15.44 -22.26
N GLU A 206 -6.69 14.96 -23.29
CA GLU A 206 -6.66 15.50 -24.65
C GLU A 206 -7.59 16.71 -24.72
N ASN A 207 -7.10 17.85 -24.24
CA ASN A 207 -7.46 19.14 -24.82
C ASN A 207 -6.22 19.66 -25.58
N SER A 208 -6.17 19.32 -26.87
CA SER A 208 -5.45 20.08 -27.90
C SER A 208 -6.41 20.29 -29.07
#